data_AF-A0A1B8C384-F1
#
_entry.id   AF-A0A1B8C384-F1
#
_cell.length_a   1.000
_cell.length_b   1.000
_cell.length_c   1.000
_cell.angle_alpha   90.00
_cell.angle_beta   90.00
_cell.angle_gamma   90.00
#
_symmetry.space_group_name_H-M   'P 1'
#
loop_
_entity.id
_entity.type
_entity.pdbx_description
1 polymer ?
#
loop_
_entity_poly.entity_id
_entity_poly.type
_entity_poly.pdbx_seq_one_letter_code
_entity_poly.pdbx_strand_id
1 'polypeptide(L)'
;MASSALPVAEITTQLDSSHLEKFSHLEKNEDATPLQLLDIPGYDQDLSWSIHEERVAVRKVDLCILTFIVLLFTFMQFDRTNISAALTDTLRKDINVNTSQINTAQTLFILGFILTEIPFNIITKKIGAETWLPITMFLWGVCTWCQIFMKSASGLFALRFFIGAMEGGYIPGSLSGPLSLGLLSISGTHGLKGWQWLFLIEGAVTCFLAVVAYLYLPHSAPKPKSFFGKSWNIFTEREASILTTRVLRDDATKGHTQGKSVQVQDLKDTSMDWRIYGHVVSAFLSMLMIYPINTYAPSLIKSLGFGGYNANGLNSVGSVVALIISISIAWNSDRTQERGFHIAVGFCVGIAGLLWTALAPVSSSKWVVYGGIVLTQAGMGSTQALNGAWLSSVVDDRKRPIALAMSWASSSLVSLEINFSASKTLQDTAEA
;
A
#
# COMPACT_ATOMS: atom_id res chain seq x y z
N MET A 1 -56.39 21.18 17.86
CA MET A 1 -55.59 22.23 18.51
C MET A 1 -54.13 21.84 18.39
N ALA A 2 -53.31 22.79 17.94
CA ALA A 2 -51.97 22.59 17.41
C ALA A 2 -50.97 22.02 18.43
N SER A 3 -50.19 21.03 17.98
CA SER A 3 -48.98 20.56 18.66
C SER A 3 -47.84 21.51 18.29
N SER A 4 -47.41 22.33 19.25
CA SER A 4 -46.31 23.28 19.09
C SER A 4 -44.99 22.54 18.91
N ALA A 5 -44.43 22.61 17.71
CA ALA A 5 -43.02 22.34 17.47
C ALA A 5 -42.19 23.32 18.31
N LEU A 6 -41.28 22.80 19.14
CA LEU A 6 -40.28 23.62 19.80
C LEU A 6 -39.31 24.13 18.73
N PRO A 7 -39.01 25.44 18.67
CA PRO A 7 -38.09 25.99 17.68
C PRO A 7 -36.66 25.56 18.02
N VAL A 8 -35.93 25.14 16.98
CA VAL A 8 -34.53 24.67 16.93
C VAL A 8 -33.50 25.61 17.60
N ALA A 9 -33.92 26.79 18.06
CA ALA A 9 -33.08 27.82 18.63
C ALA A 9 -32.63 27.58 20.10
N GLU A 10 -33.20 26.61 20.82
CA GLU A 10 -32.92 26.42 22.26
C GLU A 10 -31.88 25.34 22.59
N ILE A 11 -31.36 24.59 21.61
CA ILE A 11 -30.34 23.54 21.82
C ILE A 11 -28.90 24.10 21.69
N THR A 12 -28.73 25.31 21.17
CA THR A 12 -27.42 25.92 20.87
C THR A 12 -26.69 26.55 22.06
N THR A 13 -27.23 26.51 23.28
CA THR A 13 -26.66 27.21 24.45
C THR A 13 -25.72 26.39 25.33
N GLN A 14 -25.30 25.17 24.93
CA GLN A 14 -24.34 24.36 25.72
C GLN A 14 -23.15 23.75 24.95
N LEU A 15 -22.89 24.16 23.71
CA LEU A 15 -21.73 23.67 22.95
C LEU A 15 -20.66 24.76 22.83
N ASP A 16 -19.45 24.42 23.29
CA ASP A 16 -18.24 25.25 23.19
C ASP A 16 -18.01 25.74 21.75
N SER A 17 -17.57 26.99 21.57
CA SER A 17 -17.37 27.63 20.26
C SER A 17 -16.40 26.85 19.36
N SER A 18 -15.51 26.06 19.95
CA SER A 18 -14.59 25.14 19.24
C SER A 18 -15.32 23.99 18.53
N HIS A 19 -16.45 23.53 19.07
CA HIS A 19 -17.30 22.52 18.45
C HIS A 19 -18.13 23.12 17.32
N LEU A 20 -18.63 24.35 17.47
CA LEU A 20 -19.45 25.03 16.46
C LEU A 20 -18.66 25.35 15.18
N GLU A 21 -17.38 25.74 15.27
CA GLU A 21 -16.54 25.91 14.08
C GLU A 21 -16.39 24.60 13.29
N LYS A 22 -16.28 23.46 14.00
CA LYS A 22 -16.17 22.12 13.43
C LYS A 22 -17.45 21.63 12.71
N PHE A 23 -18.58 22.29 12.95
CA PHE A 23 -19.87 21.96 12.35
C PHE A 23 -20.33 22.98 11.30
N SER A 24 -19.64 24.12 11.16
CA SER A 24 -19.94 25.15 10.15
C SER A 24 -19.81 24.66 8.71
N HIS A 25 -19.05 23.60 8.47
CA HIS A 25 -18.88 22.96 7.16
C HIS A 25 -20.02 21.98 6.82
N LEU A 26 -20.81 21.56 7.81
CA LEU A 26 -21.93 20.63 7.61
C LEU A 26 -23.17 21.29 6.97
N GLU A 27 -23.34 22.61 7.12
CA GLU A 27 -24.47 23.34 6.50
C GLU A 27 -24.34 23.49 4.98
N LYS A 28 -23.18 23.20 4.38
CA LYS A 28 -22.94 23.40 2.94
C LYS A 28 -23.18 22.19 2.04
N ASN A 29 -23.52 21.02 2.60
CA ASN A 29 -23.81 19.82 1.81
C ASN A 29 -25.31 19.52 1.80
N GLU A 30 -26.05 20.16 0.89
CA GLU A 30 -27.50 19.92 0.63
C GLU A 30 -27.83 18.51 0.09
N ASP A 31 -26.85 17.62 -0.06
CA ASP A 31 -27.00 16.36 -0.80
C ASP A 31 -27.51 15.18 0.04
N ALA A 32 -27.60 15.30 1.38
CA ALA A 32 -28.08 14.25 2.28
C ALA A 32 -29.41 14.67 2.92
N THR A 33 -30.53 14.10 2.46
CA THR A 33 -31.79 14.23 3.21
C THR A 33 -31.66 13.39 4.49
N PRO A 34 -31.96 13.93 5.69
CA PRO A 34 -31.86 13.20 6.96
C PRO A 34 -32.54 11.82 6.96
N LEU A 35 -33.59 11.66 6.14
CA LEU A 35 -34.34 10.42 5.96
C LEU A 35 -33.53 9.26 5.35
N GLN A 36 -32.54 9.54 4.50
CA GLN A 36 -31.76 8.49 3.82
C GLN A 36 -30.67 7.87 4.72
N LEU A 37 -30.25 8.57 5.78
CA LEU A 37 -29.27 8.06 6.74
C LEU A 37 -29.89 7.05 7.72
N LEU A 38 -31.18 7.18 8.01
CA LEU A 38 -31.93 6.30 8.92
C LEU A 38 -31.99 4.84 8.44
N ASP A 39 -31.86 4.59 7.13
CA ASP A 39 -31.86 3.25 6.56
C ASP A 39 -30.49 2.54 6.66
N ILE A 40 -29.44 3.23 7.13
CA ILE A 40 -28.10 2.66 7.25
C ILE A 40 -28.02 1.77 8.50
N PRO A 41 -27.69 0.47 8.37
CA PRO A 41 -27.62 -0.42 9.52
C PRO A 41 -26.63 0.10 10.56
N GLY A 42 -27.06 0.13 11.83
CA GLY A 42 -26.26 0.64 12.95
C GLY A 42 -26.27 2.16 13.10
N TYR A 43 -26.80 2.93 12.16
CA TYR A 43 -26.96 4.38 12.37
C TYR A 43 -28.10 4.66 13.34
N ASP A 44 -27.85 5.59 14.26
CA ASP A 44 -28.82 6.11 15.21
C ASP A 44 -28.57 7.60 15.40
N GLN A 45 -29.53 8.42 14.95
CA GLN A 45 -29.45 9.87 14.97
C GLN A 45 -29.45 10.43 16.40
N ASP A 46 -30.17 9.78 17.32
CA ASP A 46 -30.38 10.23 18.70
C ASP A 46 -29.34 9.64 19.67
N LEU A 47 -28.44 8.79 19.16
CA LEU A 47 -27.41 8.15 19.96
C LEU A 47 -26.44 9.18 20.55
N SER A 48 -26.37 9.22 21.88
CA SER A 48 -25.32 9.91 22.62
C SER A 48 -24.38 8.90 23.27
N TRP A 49 -23.08 9.19 23.25
CA TRP A 49 -22.06 8.35 23.83
C TRP A 49 -21.00 9.19 24.54
N SER A 50 -20.33 8.59 25.52
CA SER A 50 -19.19 9.22 26.19
C SER A 50 -17.91 9.08 25.36
N ILE A 51 -16.95 10.01 25.56
CA ILE A 51 -15.61 9.94 24.95
C ILE A 51 -14.91 8.61 25.31
N HIS A 52 -15.21 8.04 26.48
CA HIS A 52 -14.65 6.77 26.90
C HIS A 52 -15.17 5.61 26.03
N GLU A 53 -16.48 5.52 25.81
CA GLU A 53 -17.10 4.48 24.97
C GLU A 53 -16.58 4.55 23.53
N GLU A 54 -16.46 5.76 22.97
CA GLU A 54 -15.87 5.96 21.64
C GLU A 54 -14.44 5.43 21.58
N ARG A 55 -13.59 5.81 22.54
CA ARG A 55 -12.20 5.36 22.58
C ARG A 55 -12.06 3.85 22.69
N VAL A 56 -12.94 3.19 23.44
CA VAL A 56 -12.95 1.72 23.56
C VAL A 56 -13.32 1.09 22.22
N ALA A 57 -14.39 1.56 21.58
CA ALA A 57 -14.82 1.06 20.27
C ALA A 57 -13.75 1.27 19.19
N VAL A 58 -13.15 2.47 19.13
CA VAL A 58 -12.07 2.80 18.17
C VAL A 58 -10.81 1.97 18.42
N ARG A 59 -10.36 1.82 19.67
CA ARG A 59 -9.20 0.97 19.98
C ARG A 59 -9.41 -0.48 19.56
N LYS A 60 -10.65 -0.96 19.64
CA LYS A 60 -11.01 -2.31 19.20
C LYS A 60 -10.90 -2.42 17.68
N VAL A 61 -11.33 -1.40 16.92
CA VAL A 61 -11.06 -1.33 15.47
C VAL A 61 -9.54 -1.33 15.20
N ASP A 62 -8.77 -0.50 15.90
CA ASP A 62 -7.33 -0.36 15.67
C ASP A 62 -6.56 -1.67 15.98
N LEU A 63 -6.85 -2.30 17.12
CA LEU A 63 -6.14 -3.50 17.57
C LEU A 63 -6.64 -4.78 16.89
N CYS A 64 -7.93 -4.88 16.60
CA CYS A 64 -8.49 -6.10 16.00
C CYS A 64 -8.48 -6.05 14.47
N ILE A 65 -8.87 -4.93 13.85
CA ILE A 65 -9.03 -4.83 12.40
C ILE A 65 -7.77 -4.27 11.76
N LEU A 66 -7.35 -3.06 12.16
CA LEU A 66 -6.22 -2.38 11.50
C LEU A 66 -4.92 -3.17 11.65
N THR A 67 -4.67 -3.75 12.83
CA THR A 67 -3.47 -4.59 13.05
C THR A 67 -3.43 -5.79 12.10
N PHE A 68 -4.59 -6.45 11.88
CA PHE A 68 -4.67 -7.58 10.97
C PHE A 68 -4.46 -7.16 9.52
N ILE A 69 -5.06 -6.04 9.13
CA ILE A 69 -4.86 -5.41 7.81
C ILE A 69 -3.38 -5.06 7.58
N VAL A 70 -2.72 -4.42 8.54
CA VAL A 70 -1.28 -4.07 8.46
C VAL A 70 -0.42 -5.33 8.31
N LEU A 71 -0.75 -6.40 9.04
CA LEU A 71 -0.03 -7.66 8.96
C LEU A 71 -0.20 -8.30 7.57
N LEU A 72 -1.42 -8.34 7.02
CA LEU A 72 -1.69 -8.82 5.66
C LEU A 72 -0.89 -8.04 4.61
N PHE A 73 -0.89 -6.71 4.72
CA PHE A 73 -0.14 -5.84 3.82
C PHE A 73 1.38 -6.03 3.92
N THR A 74 1.89 -6.28 5.12
CA THR A 74 3.30 -6.56 5.35
C THR A 74 3.74 -7.80 4.56
N PHE A 75 2.99 -8.90 4.64
CA PHE A 75 3.32 -10.14 3.93
C PHE A 75 3.18 -10.01 2.41
N MET A 76 2.28 -9.16 1.92
CA MET A 76 2.14 -8.87 0.50
C MET A 76 3.36 -8.16 -0.09
N GLN A 77 4.07 -7.33 0.71
CA GLN A 77 5.27 -6.65 0.26
C GLN A 77 6.49 -7.59 0.13
N PHE A 78 6.41 -8.81 0.62
CA PHE A 78 7.58 -9.69 0.68
C PHE A 78 8.03 -10.09 -0.72
N ASP A 79 7.14 -10.46 -1.64
CA ASP A 79 7.52 -10.96 -2.98
C ASP A 79 8.47 -9.99 -3.71
N ARG A 80 8.15 -8.68 -3.68
CA ARG A 80 8.96 -7.63 -4.33
C ARG A 80 10.39 -7.60 -3.81
N THR A 81 10.59 -7.88 -2.53
CA THR A 81 11.92 -7.95 -1.92
C THR A 81 12.55 -9.35 -1.95
N ASN A 82 11.72 -10.38 -1.97
CA ASN A 82 12.10 -11.77 -1.97
C ASN A 82 12.74 -12.15 -3.30
N ILE A 83 12.24 -11.62 -4.41
CA ILE A 83 12.91 -11.75 -5.70
C ILE A 83 14.29 -11.08 -5.68
N SER A 84 14.40 -9.87 -5.13
CA SER A 84 15.67 -9.15 -5.01
C SER A 84 16.68 -9.95 -4.18
N ALA A 85 16.23 -10.52 -3.06
CA ALA A 85 17.02 -11.38 -2.20
C ALA A 85 17.45 -12.67 -2.91
N ALA A 86 16.52 -13.35 -3.59
CA ALA A 86 16.79 -14.57 -4.34
C ALA A 86 17.80 -14.35 -5.49
N LEU A 87 17.83 -13.16 -6.11
CA LEU A 87 18.81 -12.80 -7.14
C LEU A 87 20.25 -12.71 -6.59
N THR A 88 20.42 -12.49 -5.28
CA THR A 88 21.73 -12.55 -4.64
C THR A 88 22.18 -13.98 -4.30
N ASP A 89 21.30 -14.97 -4.43
CA ASP A 89 21.58 -16.38 -4.20
C ASP A 89 21.76 -17.13 -5.53
N THR A 90 21.28 -18.39 -5.64
CA THR A 90 21.47 -19.26 -6.81
C THR A 90 20.34 -19.17 -7.84
N LEU A 91 19.25 -18.43 -7.58
CA LEU A 91 18.02 -18.42 -8.39
C LEU A 91 18.30 -18.39 -9.90
N ARG A 92 19.09 -17.40 -10.37
CA ARG A 92 19.40 -17.23 -11.80
C ARG A 92 20.05 -18.46 -12.43
N LYS A 93 20.99 -19.08 -11.72
CA LYS A 93 21.69 -20.28 -12.17
C LYS A 93 20.75 -21.49 -12.19
N ASP A 94 19.87 -21.58 -11.21
CA ASP A 94 18.99 -22.73 -11.01
C ASP A 94 17.89 -22.86 -12.06
N ILE A 95 17.34 -21.73 -12.50
CA ILE A 95 16.29 -21.69 -13.54
C ILE A 95 16.84 -21.30 -14.91
N ASN A 96 18.17 -21.17 -15.02
CA ASN A 96 18.92 -20.80 -16.23
C ASN A 96 18.40 -19.51 -16.90
N VAL A 97 18.33 -18.41 -16.14
CA VAL A 97 17.87 -17.11 -16.64
C VAL A 97 18.92 -16.01 -16.50
N ASN A 98 18.90 -15.08 -17.45
CA ASN A 98 19.75 -13.88 -17.42
C ASN A 98 19.02 -12.67 -16.82
N THR A 99 19.74 -11.56 -16.64
CA THR A 99 19.16 -10.32 -16.08
C THR A 99 18.03 -9.75 -16.95
N SER A 100 18.15 -9.80 -18.28
CA SER A 100 17.11 -9.29 -19.19
C SER A 100 15.79 -10.04 -19.04
N GLN A 101 15.84 -11.37 -18.84
CA GLN A 101 14.67 -12.17 -18.54
C GLN A 101 14.08 -11.83 -17.16
N ILE A 102 14.90 -11.57 -16.13
CA ILE A 102 14.39 -11.08 -14.84
C ILE A 102 13.63 -9.77 -15.01
N ASN A 103 14.18 -8.82 -15.78
CA ASN A 103 13.56 -7.52 -16.04
C ASN A 103 12.23 -7.70 -16.79
N THR A 104 12.20 -8.57 -17.81
CA THR A 104 10.99 -8.94 -18.55
C THR A 104 9.92 -9.50 -17.61
N ALA A 105 10.32 -10.34 -16.65
CA ALA A 105 9.40 -10.90 -15.68
C ALA A 105 8.82 -9.82 -14.74
N GLN A 106 9.63 -8.84 -14.32
CA GLN A 106 9.13 -7.70 -13.55
C GLN A 106 8.20 -6.79 -14.38
N THR A 107 8.48 -6.61 -15.67
CA THR A 107 7.57 -5.93 -16.60
C THR A 107 6.23 -6.64 -16.67
N LEU A 108 6.23 -7.97 -16.77
CA LEU A 108 4.99 -8.77 -16.81
C LEU A 108 4.21 -8.70 -15.50
N PHE A 109 4.89 -8.63 -14.35
CA PHE A 109 4.26 -8.37 -13.06
C PHE A 109 3.52 -7.02 -13.08
N ILE A 110 4.20 -5.95 -13.51
CA ILE A 110 3.59 -4.62 -13.57
C ILE A 110 2.43 -4.60 -14.57
N LEU A 111 2.55 -5.29 -15.70
CA LEU A 111 1.48 -5.43 -16.68
C LEU A 111 0.26 -6.12 -16.07
N GLY A 112 0.46 -7.23 -15.34
CA GLY A 112 -0.62 -7.92 -14.63
C GLY A 112 -1.33 -6.99 -13.64
N PHE A 113 -0.55 -6.22 -12.87
CA PHE A 113 -1.07 -5.22 -11.92
C PHE A 113 -1.94 -4.17 -12.63
N ILE A 114 -1.44 -3.51 -13.67
CA ILE A 114 -2.18 -2.46 -14.39
C ILE A 114 -3.48 -3.00 -15.00
N LEU A 115 -3.42 -4.19 -15.60
CA LEU A 115 -4.59 -4.81 -16.25
C LEU A 115 -5.71 -5.15 -15.27
N THR A 116 -5.36 -5.47 -14.02
CA THR A 116 -6.30 -5.91 -12.99
C THR A 116 -6.71 -4.83 -12.01
N GLU A 117 -5.96 -3.72 -11.93
CA GLU A 117 -6.22 -2.63 -10.98
C GLU A 117 -7.66 -2.10 -11.07
N ILE A 118 -8.11 -1.73 -12.26
CA ILE A 118 -9.46 -1.20 -12.47
C ILE A 118 -10.53 -2.29 -12.27
N PRO A 119 -10.45 -3.48 -12.93
CA PRO A 119 -11.42 -4.55 -12.71
C PRO A 119 -11.56 -4.97 -11.25
N PHE A 120 -10.44 -5.13 -10.52
CA PHE A 120 -10.47 -5.61 -9.14
C PHE A 120 -11.05 -4.55 -8.22
N ASN A 121 -10.75 -3.27 -8.41
CA ASN A 121 -11.41 -2.20 -7.66
C ASN A 121 -12.93 -2.17 -7.89
N ILE A 122 -13.42 -2.49 -9.10
CA ILE A 122 -14.85 -2.63 -9.38
C ILE A 122 -15.43 -3.84 -8.64
N ILE A 123 -14.73 -4.98 -8.63
CA ILE A 123 -15.16 -6.18 -7.91
C ILE A 123 -15.21 -5.92 -6.40
N THR A 124 -14.16 -5.31 -5.82
CA THR A 124 -14.11 -4.90 -4.42
C THR A 124 -15.34 -4.09 -4.00
N LYS A 125 -15.78 -3.16 -4.85
CA LYS A 125 -16.99 -2.36 -4.60
C LYS A 125 -18.29 -3.16 -4.67
N LYS A 126 -18.33 -4.25 -5.46
CA LYS A 126 -19.53 -5.08 -5.62
C LYS A 126 -19.72 -6.10 -4.51
N ILE A 127 -18.65 -6.78 -4.07
CA ILE A 127 -18.73 -7.89 -3.12
C ILE A 127 -18.12 -7.59 -1.75
N GLY A 128 -17.60 -6.38 -1.55
CA GLY A 128 -16.96 -5.96 -0.31
C GLY A 128 -15.46 -6.28 -0.27
N ALA A 129 -14.69 -5.39 0.35
CA ALA A 129 -13.25 -5.54 0.52
C ALA A 129 -12.90 -6.69 1.48
N GLU A 130 -13.68 -6.88 2.53
CA GLU A 130 -13.59 -7.97 3.49
C GLU A 130 -13.69 -9.38 2.88
N THR A 131 -14.25 -9.49 1.68
CA THR A 131 -14.45 -10.75 0.95
C THR A 131 -13.47 -10.85 -0.20
N TRP A 132 -13.41 -9.83 -1.04
CA TRP A 132 -12.55 -9.85 -2.21
C TRP A 132 -11.07 -9.82 -1.86
N LEU A 133 -10.71 -9.08 -0.81
CA LEU A 133 -9.32 -8.98 -0.42
C LEU A 133 -8.80 -10.38 0.00
N PRO A 134 -9.30 -11.04 1.06
CA PRO A 134 -8.77 -12.36 1.42
C PRO A 134 -8.67 -13.39 0.26
N ILE A 135 -9.63 -13.38 -0.69
CA ILE A 135 -9.58 -14.24 -1.89
C ILE A 135 -8.34 -13.94 -2.75
N THR A 136 -8.12 -12.68 -3.10
CA THR A 136 -6.99 -12.26 -3.94
C THR A 136 -5.65 -12.49 -3.23
N MET A 137 -5.58 -12.32 -1.89
CA MET A 137 -4.39 -12.68 -1.12
C MET A 137 -4.11 -14.19 -1.14
N PHE A 138 -5.14 -15.01 -1.04
CA PHE A 138 -4.98 -16.45 -1.10
C PHE A 138 -4.44 -16.87 -2.48
N LEU A 139 -5.00 -16.33 -3.55
CA LEU A 139 -4.52 -16.59 -4.92
C LEU A 139 -3.09 -16.10 -5.13
N TRP A 140 -2.76 -14.91 -4.61
CA TRP A 140 -1.40 -14.39 -4.61
C TRP A 140 -0.44 -15.34 -3.89
N GLY A 141 -0.81 -15.81 -2.69
CA GLY A 141 0.00 -16.73 -1.90
C GLY A 141 0.23 -18.07 -2.60
N VAL A 142 -0.78 -18.59 -3.31
CA VAL A 142 -0.67 -19.79 -4.15
C VAL A 142 0.30 -19.56 -5.30
N CYS A 143 0.20 -18.43 -6.01
CA CYS A 143 1.13 -18.10 -7.10
C CYS A 143 2.57 -17.94 -6.59
N THR A 144 2.75 -17.27 -5.45
CA THR A 144 4.05 -17.14 -4.78
C THR A 144 4.61 -18.50 -4.40
N TRP A 145 3.81 -19.37 -3.80
CA TRP A 145 4.20 -20.73 -3.44
C TRP A 145 4.65 -21.55 -4.66
N CYS A 146 3.94 -21.41 -5.78
CA CYS A 146 4.30 -22.07 -7.05
C CYS A 146 5.68 -21.68 -7.59
N GLN A 147 6.29 -20.56 -7.13
CA GLN A 147 7.63 -20.15 -7.54
C GLN A 147 8.69 -21.22 -7.21
N ILE A 148 8.49 -22.06 -6.19
CA ILE A 148 9.40 -23.17 -5.83
C ILE A 148 9.67 -24.11 -7.01
N PHE A 149 8.65 -24.34 -7.85
CA PHE A 149 8.68 -25.30 -8.94
C PHE A 149 9.20 -24.71 -10.25
N MET A 150 9.64 -23.44 -10.25
CA MET A 150 10.19 -22.79 -11.43
C MET A 150 11.47 -23.49 -11.90
N LYS A 151 11.56 -23.76 -13.20
CA LYS A 151 12.72 -24.36 -13.86
C LYS A 151 13.14 -23.63 -15.14
N SER A 152 12.41 -22.59 -15.55
CA SER A 152 12.62 -21.89 -16.81
C SER A 152 12.13 -20.44 -16.77
N ALA A 153 12.56 -19.64 -17.76
CA ALA A 153 12.09 -18.28 -17.96
C ALA A 153 10.57 -18.17 -18.11
N SER A 154 9.95 -19.09 -18.87
CA SER A 154 8.49 -19.08 -19.08
C SER A 154 7.71 -19.28 -17.79
N GLY A 155 8.18 -20.15 -16.90
CA GLY A 155 7.58 -20.33 -15.57
C GLY A 155 7.68 -19.07 -14.71
N LEU A 156 8.84 -18.41 -14.74
CA LEU A 156 9.05 -17.13 -14.07
C LEU A 156 8.11 -16.04 -14.62
N PHE A 157 7.96 -15.95 -15.95
CA PHE A 157 7.10 -14.97 -16.62
C PHE A 157 5.63 -15.15 -16.24
N ALA A 158 5.13 -16.39 -16.32
CA ALA A 158 3.75 -16.70 -15.99
C ALA A 158 3.44 -16.39 -14.53
N LEU A 159 4.27 -16.86 -13.59
CA LEU A 159 4.05 -16.62 -12.17
C LEU A 159 4.15 -15.14 -11.82
N ARG A 160 5.11 -14.40 -12.39
CA ARG A 160 5.24 -12.96 -12.17
C ARG A 160 4.01 -12.19 -12.66
N PHE A 161 3.49 -12.52 -13.83
CA PHE A 161 2.25 -11.94 -14.34
C PHE A 161 1.07 -12.20 -13.39
N PHE A 162 0.87 -13.45 -12.94
CA PHE A 162 -0.26 -13.77 -12.06
C PHE A 162 -0.12 -13.18 -10.66
N ILE A 163 1.07 -13.12 -10.08
CA ILE A 163 1.31 -12.46 -8.79
C ILE A 163 0.97 -10.97 -8.91
N GLY A 164 1.46 -10.29 -9.95
CA GLY A 164 1.13 -8.88 -10.19
C GLY A 164 -0.36 -8.66 -10.45
N ALA A 165 -1.02 -9.57 -11.18
CA ALA A 165 -2.46 -9.54 -11.41
C ALA A 165 -3.28 -9.71 -10.12
N MET A 166 -2.79 -10.44 -9.12
CA MET A 166 -3.47 -10.58 -7.84
C MET A 166 -3.27 -9.35 -6.93
N GLU A 167 -2.27 -8.51 -7.20
CA GLU A 167 -1.97 -7.29 -6.42
C GLU A 167 -2.84 -6.08 -6.80
N GLY A 168 -3.44 -6.04 -7.99
CA GLY A 168 -4.18 -4.88 -8.50
C GLY A 168 -5.30 -4.33 -7.59
N GLY A 169 -5.77 -5.10 -6.60
CA GLY A 169 -6.77 -4.66 -5.62
C GLY A 169 -6.24 -3.96 -4.35
N TYR A 170 -4.93 -3.69 -4.21
CA TYR A 170 -4.31 -3.41 -2.89
C TYR A 170 -3.17 -2.40 -2.87
N ILE A 171 -3.07 -1.62 -1.78
CA ILE A 171 -1.89 -0.85 -1.33
C ILE A 171 -2.01 -0.66 0.21
N PRO A 172 -1.00 -0.88 1.12
CA PRO A 172 0.33 -0.23 1.17
C PRO A 172 1.53 -0.99 1.83
N GLY A 173 2.72 -0.35 1.84
CA GLY A 173 3.60 -0.16 3.03
C GLY A 173 4.63 -1.23 3.47
N SER A 174 5.93 -0.90 3.39
CA SER A 174 7.13 -1.76 3.53
C SER A 174 7.49 -2.30 4.93
N LEU A 175 7.80 -3.61 5.05
CA LEU A 175 8.64 -4.19 6.15
C LEU A 175 9.13 -5.65 5.89
N SER A 176 10.10 -5.91 5.00
CA SER A 176 10.41 -7.30 4.54
C SER A 176 11.84 -7.82 4.70
N GLY A 177 12.84 -6.95 4.84
CA GLY A 177 14.26 -7.32 4.80
C GLY A 177 14.72 -8.43 5.77
N PRO A 178 14.39 -8.37 7.08
CA PRO A 178 14.91 -9.31 8.07
C PRO A 178 14.48 -10.77 7.88
N LEU A 179 13.28 -11.00 7.33
CA LEU A 179 12.74 -12.35 7.15
C LEU A 179 13.45 -13.09 6.01
N SER A 180 13.78 -12.40 4.92
CA SER A 180 14.55 -12.97 3.81
C SER A 180 15.91 -13.51 4.26
N LEU A 181 16.60 -12.83 5.20
CA LEU A 181 17.90 -13.23 5.72
C LEU A 181 17.83 -14.56 6.49
N GLY A 182 16.83 -14.71 7.36
CA GLY A 182 16.60 -15.95 8.10
C GLY A 182 16.29 -17.13 7.17
N LEU A 183 15.45 -16.90 6.16
CA LEU A 183 15.03 -17.95 5.22
C LEU A 183 16.13 -18.37 4.22
N LEU A 184 17.01 -17.46 3.83
CA LEU A 184 18.16 -17.81 2.99
C LEU A 184 19.22 -18.63 3.76
N SER A 185 19.30 -18.50 5.08
CA SER A 185 20.27 -19.23 5.91
C SER A 185 20.01 -20.74 6.01
N ILE A 186 18.77 -21.17 5.78
CA ILE A 186 18.35 -22.58 5.83
C ILE A 186 18.49 -23.31 4.47
N SER A 187 19.26 -22.73 3.54
CA SER A 187 19.56 -23.35 2.25
C SER A 187 20.19 -24.73 2.40
N GLY A 188 19.71 -25.71 1.62
CA GLY A 188 20.18 -27.10 1.65
C GLY A 188 19.45 -27.99 2.65
N THR A 189 18.63 -27.43 3.54
CA THR A 189 17.77 -28.25 4.42
C THR A 189 16.64 -28.89 3.61
N HIS A 190 16.39 -30.18 3.84
CA HIS A 190 15.41 -31.00 3.11
C HIS A 190 15.53 -30.99 1.57
N GLY A 191 16.72 -30.68 1.03
CA GLY A 191 16.98 -30.66 -0.42
C GLY A 191 16.43 -29.42 -1.15
N LEU A 192 15.92 -28.43 -0.42
CA LEU A 192 15.46 -27.17 -0.98
C LEU A 192 16.55 -26.10 -0.92
N LYS A 193 16.60 -25.25 -1.95
CA LYS A 193 17.51 -24.10 -2.03
C LYS A 193 16.97 -22.93 -1.20
N GLY A 194 17.84 -22.02 -0.78
CA GLY A 194 17.46 -20.87 0.07
C GLY A 194 16.30 -20.06 -0.51
N TRP A 195 16.34 -19.74 -1.81
CA TRP A 195 15.25 -19.03 -2.47
C TRP A 195 13.93 -19.82 -2.53
N GLN A 196 13.99 -21.15 -2.57
CA GLN A 196 12.78 -22.00 -2.55
C GLN A 196 12.11 -21.96 -1.18
N TRP A 197 12.89 -22.04 -0.10
CA TRP A 197 12.37 -21.87 1.27
C TRP A 197 11.72 -20.51 1.49
N LEU A 198 12.34 -19.48 0.91
CA LEU A 198 11.87 -18.10 0.99
C LEU A 198 10.47 -17.94 0.37
N PHE A 199 10.23 -18.41 -0.86
CA PHE A 199 8.89 -18.37 -1.46
C PHE A 199 7.91 -19.38 -0.86
N LEU A 200 8.39 -20.52 -0.33
CA LEU A 200 7.57 -21.53 0.33
C LEU A 200 6.88 -20.98 1.57
N ILE A 201 7.67 -20.44 2.50
CA ILE A 201 7.17 -19.98 3.79
C ILE A 201 6.32 -18.74 3.60
N GLU A 202 6.76 -17.82 2.73
CA GLU A 202 5.96 -16.65 2.36
C GLU A 202 4.59 -17.04 1.79
N GLY A 203 4.55 -17.87 0.74
CA GLY A 203 3.30 -18.27 0.10
C GLY A 203 2.38 -19.01 1.05
N ALA A 204 2.91 -19.91 1.90
CA ALA A 204 2.13 -20.66 2.87
C ALA A 204 1.56 -19.76 3.98
N VAL A 205 2.38 -18.86 4.55
CA VAL A 205 1.93 -17.94 5.60
C VAL A 205 0.90 -16.97 5.05
N THR A 206 1.09 -16.44 3.83
CA THR A 206 0.10 -15.56 3.21
C THR A 206 -1.22 -16.27 2.92
N CYS A 207 -1.19 -17.51 2.42
CA CYS A 207 -2.40 -18.33 2.27
C CYS A 207 -3.13 -18.52 3.61
N PHE A 208 -2.39 -18.86 4.67
CA PHE A 208 -2.95 -19.05 6.00
C PHE A 208 -3.60 -17.76 6.52
N LEU A 209 -2.87 -16.64 6.47
CA LEU A 209 -3.35 -15.34 6.90
C LEU A 209 -4.57 -14.87 6.09
N ALA A 210 -4.60 -15.17 4.79
CA ALA A 210 -5.75 -14.90 3.94
C ALA A 210 -6.98 -15.70 4.37
N VAL A 211 -6.85 -16.98 4.68
CA VAL A 211 -7.96 -17.79 5.21
C VAL A 211 -8.44 -17.23 6.56
N VAL A 212 -7.52 -16.88 7.46
CA VAL A 212 -7.87 -16.25 8.74
C VAL A 212 -8.56 -14.90 8.51
N ALA A 213 -8.06 -14.07 7.59
CA ALA A 213 -8.68 -12.78 7.20
C ALA A 213 -10.12 -12.98 6.76
N TYR A 214 -10.34 -13.97 5.90
CA TYR A 214 -11.65 -14.31 5.38
C TYR A 214 -12.58 -14.76 6.49
N LEU A 215 -12.09 -15.46 7.51
CA LEU A 215 -12.95 -15.91 8.61
C LEU A 215 -13.17 -14.83 9.69
N TYR A 216 -12.19 -13.95 9.89
CA TYR A 216 -12.15 -13.01 11.01
C TYR A 216 -12.68 -11.61 10.69
N LEU A 217 -12.48 -11.08 9.48
CA LEU A 217 -12.87 -9.71 9.14
C LEU A 217 -14.39 -9.57 8.94
N PRO A 218 -15.07 -8.68 9.70
CA PRO A 218 -16.50 -8.43 9.55
C PRO A 218 -16.81 -7.59 8.29
N HIS A 219 -18.05 -7.68 7.78
CA HIS A 219 -18.49 -6.89 6.60
C HIS A 219 -18.69 -5.42 6.95
N SER A 220 -19.23 -5.14 8.13
CA SER A 220 -19.22 -3.81 8.74
C SER A 220 -19.37 -3.95 10.24
N ALA A 221 -19.11 -2.89 11.01
CA ALA A 221 -19.31 -2.92 12.46
C ALA A 221 -20.70 -3.47 12.89
N PRO A 222 -21.82 -3.10 12.21
CA PRO A 222 -23.14 -3.66 12.49
C PRO A 222 -23.50 -4.94 11.71
N LYS A 223 -22.72 -5.34 10.68
CA LYS A 223 -22.96 -6.56 9.90
C LYS A 223 -21.89 -7.63 10.19
N PRO A 224 -22.13 -8.49 11.19
CA PRO A 224 -21.22 -9.59 11.51
C PRO A 224 -21.15 -10.65 10.40
N LYS A 225 -20.09 -11.46 10.43
CA LYS A 225 -19.92 -12.58 9.51
C LYS A 225 -20.70 -13.78 10.06
N SER A 226 -21.60 -14.33 9.25
CA SER A 226 -22.36 -15.52 9.61
C SER A 226 -21.73 -16.75 8.97
N PHE A 227 -21.42 -17.75 9.78
CA PHE A 227 -20.89 -19.02 9.31
C PHE A 227 -21.61 -20.17 10.00
N PHE A 228 -22.08 -21.16 9.21
CA PHE A 228 -22.88 -22.28 9.69
C PHE A 228 -24.05 -21.90 10.63
N GLY A 229 -24.74 -20.79 10.33
CA GLY A 229 -25.88 -20.30 11.11
C GLY A 229 -25.51 -19.61 12.43
N LYS A 230 -24.23 -19.45 12.76
CA LYS A 230 -23.76 -18.64 13.91
C LYS A 230 -23.10 -17.37 13.41
N SER A 231 -23.59 -16.24 13.91
CA SER A 231 -23.04 -14.92 13.64
C SER A 231 -21.91 -14.62 14.62
N TRP A 232 -20.74 -14.25 14.11
CA TRP A 232 -19.61 -13.79 14.91
C TRP A 232 -19.45 -12.29 14.72
N ASN A 233 -19.68 -11.53 15.80
CA ASN A 233 -19.39 -10.10 15.84
C ASN A 233 -18.24 -9.82 16.80
N ILE A 234 -17.27 -9.04 16.34
CA ILE A 234 -16.24 -8.46 17.19
C ILE A 234 -16.87 -7.36 18.06
N PHE A 235 -17.81 -6.59 17.51
CA PHE A 235 -18.44 -5.45 18.18
C PHE A 235 -19.75 -5.83 18.87
N THR A 236 -20.02 -5.21 20.02
CA THR A 236 -21.37 -5.18 20.57
C THR A 236 -22.27 -4.29 19.71
N GLU A 237 -23.59 -4.45 19.78
CA GLU A 237 -24.54 -3.60 19.05
C GLU A 237 -24.31 -2.11 19.36
N ARG A 238 -24.05 -1.77 20.63
CA ARG A 238 -23.74 -0.40 21.05
C ARG A 238 -22.44 0.12 20.45
N GLU A 239 -21.36 -0.67 20.49
CA GLU A 239 -20.08 -0.29 19.86
C GLU A 239 -20.24 -0.10 18.35
N ALA A 240 -20.98 -0.99 17.69
CA ALA A 240 -21.25 -0.93 16.26
C ALA A 240 -22.03 0.35 15.89
N SER A 241 -23.04 0.72 16.68
CA SER A 241 -23.80 1.94 16.46
C SER A 241 -22.97 3.19 16.72
N ILE A 242 -22.15 3.21 17.76
CA ILE A 242 -21.21 4.32 18.00
C ILE A 242 -20.28 4.50 16.79
N LEU A 243 -19.70 3.41 16.27
CA LEU A 243 -18.78 3.45 15.13
C LEU A 243 -19.47 3.94 13.85
N THR A 244 -20.64 3.40 13.52
CA THR A 244 -21.38 3.81 12.30
C THR A 244 -21.87 5.24 12.41
N THR A 245 -22.50 5.62 13.53
CA THR A 245 -23.02 6.97 13.73
C THR A 245 -21.91 8.02 13.76
N ARG A 246 -20.77 7.73 14.38
CA ARG A 246 -19.60 8.62 14.37
C ARG A 246 -19.13 8.92 12.95
N VAL A 247 -18.94 7.88 12.13
CA VAL A 247 -18.45 8.05 10.75
C VAL A 247 -19.41 8.90 9.91
N LEU A 248 -20.73 8.72 10.10
CA LEU A 248 -21.75 9.48 9.38
C LEU A 248 -21.98 10.89 9.92
N ARG A 249 -21.75 11.13 11.22
CA ARG A 249 -21.76 12.48 11.82
C ARG A 249 -20.52 13.28 11.40
N ASP A 250 -19.35 12.63 11.34
CA ASP A 250 -18.12 13.25 10.85
C ASP A 250 -18.21 13.57 9.35
N ASP A 251 -18.89 12.71 8.58
CA ASP A 251 -19.04 12.88 7.15
C ASP A 251 -20.29 12.15 6.61
N ALA A 252 -21.38 12.90 6.45
CA ALA A 252 -22.65 12.36 5.96
C ALA A 252 -22.55 11.83 4.51
N THR A 253 -21.58 12.26 3.72
CA THR A 253 -21.40 11.80 2.33
C THR A 253 -21.01 10.32 2.26
N LYS A 254 -20.39 9.77 3.32
CA LYS A 254 -20.04 8.35 3.42
C LYS A 254 -21.25 7.43 3.47
N GLY A 255 -22.41 7.94 3.88
CA GLY A 255 -23.69 7.23 3.80
C GLY A 255 -24.21 7.07 2.37
N HIS A 256 -23.90 8.03 1.47
CA HIS A 256 -24.38 8.06 0.09
C HIS A 256 -23.38 7.50 -0.95
N THR A 257 -22.11 7.38 -0.59
CA THR A 257 -21.05 6.93 -1.52
C THR A 257 -21.02 5.40 -1.69
N GLN A 258 -21.76 4.65 -0.85
CA GLN A 258 -22.02 3.23 -1.12
C GLN A 258 -22.91 3.09 -2.37
N GLY A 259 -22.28 2.91 -3.53
CA GLY A 259 -22.95 2.49 -4.77
C GLY A 259 -23.01 3.52 -5.90
N LYS A 260 -22.62 4.79 -5.70
CA LYS A 260 -22.51 5.75 -6.82
C LYS A 260 -21.22 5.48 -7.62
N SER A 261 -21.37 4.98 -8.85
CA SER A 261 -20.25 4.70 -9.75
C SER A 261 -19.58 5.99 -10.23
N VAL A 262 -18.25 5.94 -10.41
CA VAL A 262 -17.48 7.02 -11.05
C VAL A 262 -18.04 7.28 -12.45
N GLN A 263 -18.47 8.52 -12.73
CA GLN A 263 -18.97 8.90 -14.05
C GLN A 263 -17.81 9.27 -14.98
N VAL A 264 -18.01 9.13 -16.29
CA VAL A 264 -17.01 9.56 -17.30
C VAL A 264 -16.75 11.07 -17.20
N GLN A 265 -17.75 11.85 -16.78
CA GLN A 265 -17.59 13.28 -16.54
C GLN A 265 -16.62 13.56 -15.38
N ASP A 266 -16.70 12.78 -14.29
CA ASP A 266 -15.76 12.89 -13.16
C ASP A 266 -14.32 12.61 -13.60
N LEU A 267 -14.14 11.65 -14.53
CA LEU A 267 -12.84 11.37 -15.13
C LEU A 267 -12.32 12.56 -15.93
N LYS A 268 -13.16 13.17 -16.78
CA LYS A 268 -12.79 14.34 -17.57
C LYS A 268 -12.43 15.52 -16.67
N ASP A 269 -13.28 15.84 -15.70
CA ASP A 269 -13.10 16.98 -14.80
C ASP A 269 -11.89 16.83 -13.87
N THR A 270 -11.54 15.59 -13.52
CA THR A 270 -10.31 15.30 -12.77
C THR A 270 -9.09 15.40 -13.68
N SER A 271 -9.14 14.80 -14.89
CA SER A 271 -8.02 14.82 -15.83
C SER A 271 -7.66 16.23 -16.32
N MET A 272 -8.62 17.16 -16.38
CA MET A 272 -8.39 18.54 -16.79
C MET A 272 -7.95 19.46 -15.64
N ASP A 273 -7.90 18.95 -14.40
CA ASP A 273 -7.46 19.74 -13.25
C ASP A 273 -5.92 19.81 -13.22
N TRP A 274 -5.39 20.99 -13.57
CA TRP A 274 -3.96 21.24 -13.60
C TRP A 274 -3.26 21.01 -12.26
N ARG A 275 -3.99 21.15 -11.13
CA ARG A 275 -3.43 21.01 -9.76
C ARG A 275 -2.99 19.58 -9.47
N ILE A 276 -3.59 18.59 -10.13
CA ILE A 276 -3.30 17.17 -9.94
C ILE A 276 -1.98 16.77 -10.61
N TYR A 277 -1.59 17.44 -11.69
CA TYR A 277 -0.39 17.08 -12.45
C TYR A 277 0.91 17.22 -11.64
N GLY A 278 0.99 18.16 -10.69
CA GLY A 278 2.13 18.24 -9.78
C GLY A 278 2.30 16.97 -8.94
N HIS A 279 1.20 16.40 -8.46
CA HIS A 279 1.20 15.14 -7.72
C HIS A 279 1.53 13.94 -8.62
N VAL A 280 1.03 13.93 -9.86
CA VAL A 280 1.32 12.87 -10.85
C VAL A 280 2.80 12.86 -11.23
N VAL A 281 3.40 14.03 -11.44
CA VAL A 281 4.84 14.18 -11.71
C VAL A 281 5.66 13.81 -10.49
N SER A 282 5.26 14.22 -9.29
CA SER A 282 5.92 13.81 -8.04
C SER A 282 5.89 12.28 -7.88
N ALA A 283 4.74 11.63 -8.10
CA ALA A 283 4.62 10.18 -8.06
C ALA A 283 5.50 9.48 -9.10
N PHE A 284 5.53 10.00 -10.34
CA PHE A 284 6.41 9.53 -11.41
C PHE A 284 7.90 9.61 -11.00
N LEU A 285 8.35 10.79 -10.57
CA LEU A 285 9.76 11.03 -10.19
C LEU A 285 10.18 10.18 -8.99
N SER A 286 9.28 9.95 -8.04
CA SER A 286 9.56 9.08 -6.88
C SER A 286 9.86 7.64 -7.30
N MET A 287 9.15 7.11 -8.30
CA MET A 287 9.38 5.74 -8.78
C MET A 287 10.69 5.57 -9.55
N LEU A 288 11.22 6.62 -10.18
CA LEU A 288 12.53 6.58 -10.84
C LEU A 288 13.64 6.16 -9.86
N MET A 289 13.51 6.58 -8.61
CA MET A 289 14.44 6.21 -7.55
C MET A 289 14.03 4.91 -6.85
N ILE A 290 12.74 4.75 -6.54
CA ILE A 290 12.25 3.63 -5.71
C ILE A 290 12.43 2.28 -6.42
N TYR A 291 12.05 2.22 -7.69
CA TYR A 291 11.94 0.95 -8.40
C TYR A 291 13.29 0.23 -8.60
N PRO A 292 14.38 0.90 -9.09
CA PRO A 292 15.67 0.24 -9.26
C PRO A 292 16.28 -0.23 -7.94
N ILE A 293 16.16 0.56 -6.88
CA ILE A 293 16.75 0.25 -5.59
C ILE A 293 16.01 -0.91 -4.91
N ASN A 294 14.67 -0.94 -4.95
CA ASN A 294 13.91 -2.09 -4.45
C ASN A 294 14.26 -3.39 -5.20
N THR A 295 14.53 -3.29 -6.50
CA THR A 295 14.82 -4.48 -7.33
C THR A 295 16.27 -4.94 -7.17
N TYR A 296 17.23 -4.03 -7.10
CA TYR A 296 18.65 -4.36 -7.25
C TYR A 296 19.55 -4.02 -6.06
N ALA A 297 19.08 -3.35 -5.00
CA ALA A 297 19.97 -2.93 -3.92
C ALA A 297 20.78 -4.06 -3.27
N PRO A 298 20.21 -5.23 -2.91
CA PRO A 298 20.99 -6.38 -2.47
C PRO A 298 22.05 -6.85 -3.49
N SER A 299 21.71 -6.83 -4.78
CA SER A 299 22.65 -7.21 -5.86
C SER A 299 23.76 -6.18 -6.05
N LEU A 300 23.45 -4.89 -5.90
CA LEU A 300 24.41 -3.78 -5.93
C LEU A 300 25.36 -3.88 -4.73
N ILE A 301 24.85 -4.17 -3.53
CA ILE A 301 25.71 -4.39 -2.35
C ILE A 301 26.60 -5.62 -2.58
N LYS A 302 26.06 -6.71 -3.15
CA LYS A 302 26.86 -7.90 -3.48
C LYS A 302 27.97 -7.58 -4.49
N SER A 303 27.74 -6.72 -5.48
CA SER A 303 28.76 -6.34 -6.47
C SER A 303 29.94 -5.56 -5.88
N LEU A 304 29.76 -4.92 -4.71
CA LEU A 304 30.86 -4.29 -3.94
C LEU A 304 31.80 -5.31 -3.26
N GLY A 305 31.57 -6.61 -3.44
CA GLY A 305 32.38 -7.68 -2.85
C GLY A 305 31.88 -8.21 -1.50
N PHE A 306 30.62 -7.94 -1.15
CA PHE A 306 29.97 -8.61 -0.02
C PHE A 306 29.41 -9.99 -0.45
N GLY A 307 29.43 -10.98 0.45
CA GLY A 307 28.74 -12.25 0.22
C GLY A 307 27.22 -12.05 0.15
N GLY A 308 26.49 -12.94 -0.55
CA GLY A 308 25.04 -12.81 -0.75
C GLY A 308 24.25 -12.68 0.56
N TYR A 309 24.57 -13.49 1.56
CA TYR A 309 23.98 -13.38 2.90
C TYR A 309 24.22 -11.99 3.53
N ASN A 310 25.47 -11.52 3.54
CA ASN A 310 25.83 -10.21 4.09
C ASN A 310 25.17 -9.06 3.32
N ALA A 311 25.02 -9.18 1.99
CA ALA A 311 24.41 -8.16 1.16
C ALA A 311 22.90 -7.96 1.49
N ASN A 312 22.15 -9.03 1.73
CA ASN A 312 20.75 -8.94 2.17
C ASN A 312 20.62 -8.33 3.58
N GLY A 313 21.51 -8.74 4.49
CA GLY A 313 21.56 -8.16 5.84
C GLY A 313 21.83 -6.65 5.81
N LEU A 314 22.82 -6.24 5.02
CA LEU A 314 23.17 -4.83 4.83
C LEU A 314 22.07 -4.03 4.11
N ASN A 315 21.32 -4.64 3.20
CA ASN A 315 20.17 -4.00 2.57
C ASN A 315 19.08 -3.67 3.60
N SER A 316 18.84 -4.57 4.55
CA SER A 316 17.84 -4.38 5.61
C SER A 316 18.14 -3.14 6.47
N VAL A 317 19.42 -2.81 6.67
CA VAL A 317 19.83 -1.57 7.37
C VAL A 317 19.33 -0.33 6.63
N GLY A 318 19.45 -0.30 5.29
CA GLY A 318 18.94 0.79 4.47
C GLY A 318 17.43 0.97 4.63
N SER A 319 16.68 -0.13 4.67
CA SER A 319 15.23 -0.10 4.89
C SER A 319 14.84 0.40 6.29
N VAL A 320 15.60 0.04 7.34
CA VAL A 320 15.36 0.55 8.71
C VAL A 320 15.65 2.05 8.79
N VAL A 321 16.74 2.52 8.20
CA VAL A 321 17.07 3.95 8.13
C VAL A 321 15.99 4.71 7.36
N ALA A 322 15.52 4.17 6.24
CA ALA A 322 14.41 4.72 5.47
C ALA A 322 13.11 4.82 6.28
N LEU A 323 12.79 3.81 7.09
CA LEU A 323 11.62 3.84 7.96
C LEU A 323 11.73 4.98 8.99
N ILE A 324 12.87 5.09 9.68
CA ILE A 324 13.10 6.12 10.71
C ILE A 324 12.99 7.52 10.09
N ILE A 325 13.63 7.75 8.95
CA ILE A 325 13.60 9.04 8.25
C ILE A 325 12.21 9.32 7.71
N SER A 326 11.52 8.32 7.15
CA SER A 326 10.16 8.49 6.63
C SER A 326 9.17 8.87 7.72
N ILE A 327 9.22 8.21 8.89
CA ILE A 327 8.38 8.56 10.04
C ILE A 327 8.71 9.97 10.53
N SER A 328 10.00 10.33 10.61
CA SER A 328 10.44 11.64 11.06
C SER A 328 9.98 12.77 10.13
N ILE A 329 10.10 12.58 8.80
CA ILE A 329 9.64 13.52 7.78
C ILE A 329 8.11 13.64 7.81
N ALA A 330 7.39 12.52 7.91
CA ALA A 330 5.92 12.53 8.01
C ALA A 330 5.44 13.26 9.25
N TRP A 331 6.02 12.97 10.41
CA TRP A 331 5.68 13.62 11.67
C TRP A 331 5.95 15.13 11.64
N ASN A 332 7.07 15.56 11.06
CA ASN A 332 7.36 16.99 10.90
C ASN A 332 6.43 17.66 9.89
N SER A 333 6.11 16.97 8.79
CA SER A 333 5.14 17.42 7.78
C SER A 333 3.75 17.64 8.38
N ASP A 334 3.28 16.74 9.25
CA ASP A 334 1.99 16.89 9.92
C ASP A 334 2.00 18.03 10.94
N ARG A 335 3.15 18.33 11.54
CA ARG A 335 3.28 19.43 12.51
C ARG A 335 3.31 20.80 11.85
N THR A 336 3.99 20.91 10.72
CA THR A 336 4.20 22.17 10.01
C THR A 336 3.16 22.42 8.93
N GLN A 337 2.45 21.38 8.48
CA GLN A 337 1.52 21.40 7.35
C GLN A 337 2.18 21.79 6.01
N GLU A 338 3.51 21.89 5.95
CA GLU A 338 4.30 22.24 4.75
C GLU A 338 4.65 20.99 3.93
N ARG A 339 3.63 20.29 3.42
CA ARG A 339 3.78 18.97 2.78
C ARG A 339 4.71 18.98 1.56
N GLY A 340 4.63 20.04 0.74
CA GLY A 340 5.47 20.18 -0.46
C GLY A 340 6.97 20.29 -0.14
N PHE A 341 7.32 21.02 0.91
CA PHE A 341 8.71 21.15 1.35
C PHE A 341 9.28 19.81 1.84
N HIS A 342 8.51 19.05 2.61
CA HIS A 342 8.92 17.73 3.12
C HIS A 342 9.11 16.71 1.99
N ILE A 343 8.25 16.76 0.97
CA ILE A 343 8.42 15.97 -0.26
C ILE A 343 9.71 16.35 -0.98
N ALA A 344 10.01 17.65 -1.13
CA ALA A 344 11.24 18.12 -1.77
C ALA A 344 12.49 17.69 -0.98
N VAL A 345 12.46 17.74 0.36
CA VAL A 345 13.55 17.23 1.21
C VAL A 345 13.79 15.74 0.97
N GLY A 346 12.72 14.93 0.90
CA GLY A 346 12.83 13.50 0.57
C GLY A 346 13.52 13.25 -0.77
N PHE A 347 13.13 14.00 -1.82
CA PHE A 347 13.81 13.95 -3.11
C PHE A 347 15.27 14.36 -3.04
N CYS A 348 15.60 15.45 -2.34
CA CYS A 348 16.98 15.92 -2.20
C CYS A 348 17.87 14.89 -1.50
N VAL A 349 17.38 14.24 -0.44
CA VAL A 349 18.11 13.15 0.25
C VAL A 349 18.36 11.98 -0.70
N GLY A 350 17.33 11.58 -1.44
CA GLY A 350 17.42 10.52 -2.43
C GLY A 350 18.43 10.79 -3.54
N ILE A 351 18.37 11.99 -4.13
CA ILE A 351 19.30 12.48 -5.17
C ILE A 351 20.72 12.55 -4.62
N ALA A 352 20.91 13.07 -3.40
CA ALA A 352 22.22 13.13 -2.77
C ALA A 352 22.83 11.71 -2.61
N GLY A 353 22.04 10.73 -2.19
CA GLY A 353 22.47 9.33 -2.12
C GLY A 353 22.83 8.73 -3.49
N LEU A 354 22.00 9.00 -4.51
CA LEU A 354 22.26 8.54 -5.87
C LEU A 354 23.55 9.15 -6.44
N LEU A 355 23.73 10.46 -6.29
CA LEU A 355 24.93 11.17 -6.74
C LEU A 355 26.17 10.68 -5.98
N TRP A 356 26.08 10.46 -4.67
CA TRP A 356 27.18 9.85 -3.91
C TRP A 356 27.55 8.49 -4.52
N THR A 357 26.56 7.61 -4.70
CA THR A 357 26.81 6.26 -5.24
C THR A 357 27.41 6.31 -6.65
N ALA A 358 26.94 7.20 -7.51
CA ALA A 358 27.39 7.33 -8.90
C ALA A 358 28.75 8.01 -9.04
N LEU A 359 29.08 8.98 -8.19
CA LEU A 359 30.30 9.79 -8.26
C LEU A 359 31.42 9.26 -7.35
N ALA A 360 31.17 8.22 -6.56
CA ALA A 360 32.18 7.63 -5.71
C ALA A 360 33.38 7.16 -6.54
N PRO A 361 34.61 7.62 -6.23
CA PRO A 361 35.81 7.19 -6.94
C PRO A 361 35.95 5.67 -6.93
N VAL A 362 36.46 5.08 -8.02
CA VAL A 362 36.67 3.62 -8.14
C VAL A 362 37.61 3.06 -7.06
N SER A 363 38.49 3.90 -6.51
CA SER A 363 39.38 3.57 -5.39
C SER A 363 38.71 3.60 -4.01
N SER A 364 37.43 4.00 -3.93
CA SER A 364 36.72 4.11 -2.67
C SER A 364 36.53 2.74 -2.01
N SER A 365 36.61 2.71 -0.69
CA SER A 365 36.23 1.52 0.08
C SER A 365 34.78 1.14 -0.18
N LYS A 366 34.49 -0.16 -0.24
CA LYS A 366 33.12 -0.69 -0.37
C LYS A 366 32.13 -0.11 0.64
N TRP A 367 32.60 0.28 1.83
CA TRP A 367 31.78 0.90 2.86
C TRP A 367 31.34 2.33 2.52
N VAL A 368 32.15 3.07 1.78
CA VAL A 368 31.82 4.44 1.33
C VAL A 368 30.71 4.38 0.29
N VAL A 369 30.81 3.47 -0.69
CA VAL A 369 29.78 3.28 -1.71
C VAL A 369 28.49 2.74 -1.08
N TYR A 370 28.60 1.84 -0.11
CA TYR A 370 27.46 1.36 0.68
C TYR A 370 26.72 2.49 1.41
N GLY A 371 27.44 3.49 1.95
CA GLY A 371 26.84 4.68 2.56
C GLY A 371 25.93 5.44 1.59
N GLY A 372 26.34 5.58 0.33
CA GLY A 372 25.52 6.16 -0.74
C GLY A 372 24.23 5.38 -0.98
N ILE A 373 24.32 4.04 -1.05
CA ILE A 373 23.15 3.14 -1.22
C ILE A 373 22.15 3.29 -0.07
N VAL A 374 22.64 3.36 1.17
CA VAL A 374 21.80 3.56 2.36
C VAL A 374 21.11 4.93 2.31
N LEU A 375 21.83 5.98 1.90
CA LEU A 375 21.27 7.33 1.79
C LEU A 375 20.23 7.42 0.66
N THR A 376 20.42 6.71 -0.46
CA THR A 376 19.39 6.61 -1.50
C THR A 376 18.12 5.95 -0.95
N GLN A 377 18.26 4.82 -0.24
CA GLN A 377 17.12 4.15 0.40
C GLN A 377 16.41 5.05 1.41
N ALA A 378 17.17 5.85 2.17
CA ALA A 378 16.62 6.78 3.15
C ALA A 378 15.62 7.78 2.56
N GLY A 379 15.88 8.31 1.36
CA GLY A 379 15.02 9.29 0.69
C GLY A 379 13.78 8.70 0.00
N MET A 380 13.70 7.37 -0.14
CA MET A 380 12.67 6.71 -0.95
C MET A 380 11.29 6.63 -0.29
N GLY A 381 11.22 6.38 1.02
CA GLY A 381 9.96 6.00 1.68
C GLY A 381 8.97 7.14 1.90
N SER A 382 9.45 8.36 2.17
CA SER A 382 8.59 9.47 2.61
C SER A 382 7.77 10.08 1.48
N THR A 383 8.35 10.19 0.28
CA THR A 383 7.81 11.07 -0.76
C THR A 383 6.48 10.59 -1.30
N GLN A 384 6.35 9.30 -1.59
CA GLN A 384 5.12 8.75 -2.16
C GLN A 384 3.96 8.75 -1.15
N ALA A 385 4.24 8.39 0.11
CA ALA A 385 3.25 8.37 1.18
C ALA A 385 2.73 9.79 1.48
N LEU A 386 3.62 10.77 1.62
CA LEU A 386 3.24 12.17 1.83
C LEU A 386 2.47 12.74 0.63
N ASN A 387 2.90 12.43 -0.59
CA ASN A 387 2.23 12.88 -1.81
C ASN A 387 0.79 12.34 -1.89
N GLY A 388 0.58 11.06 -1.60
CA GLY A 388 -0.76 10.45 -1.57
C GLY A 388 -1.65 11.02 -0.46
N ALA A 389 -1.09 11.23 0.73
CA ALA A 389 -1.80 11.86 1.84
C ALA A 389 -2.16 13.32 1.52
N TRP A 390 -1.26 14.07 0.87
CA TRP A 390 -1.50 15.45 0.46
C TRP A 390 -2.58 15.52 -0.62
N LEU A 391 -2.47 14.71 -1.67
CA LEU A 391 -3.47 14.63 -2.72
C LEU A 391 -4.86 14.31 -2.16
N SER A 392 -4.94 13.36 -1.22
CA SER A 392 -6.20 13.00 -0.56
C SER A 392 -6.80 14.14 0.25
N SER A 393 -5.98 15.01 0.85
CA SER A 393 -6.45 16.14 1.65
C SER A 393 -6.92 17.35 0.83
N VAL A 394 -6.47 17.50 -0.41
CA VAL A 394 -6.78 18.68 -1.25
C VAL A 394 -7.79 18.41 -2.36
N VAL A 395 -8.05 17.12 -2.66
CA VAL A 395 -9.00 16.71 -3.70
C VAL A 395 -10.31 16.25 -3.07
N ASP A 396 -11.41 16.76 -3.63
CA ASP A 396 -12.78 16.40 -3.27
C ASP A 396 -13.01 14.88 -3.33
N ASP A 397 -13.86 14.35 -2.45
CA ASP A 397 -14.11 12.90 -2.30
C ASP A 397 -14.48 12.20 -3.62
N ARG A 398 -15.19 12.91 -4.52
CA ARG A 398 -15.60 12.37 -5.82
C ARG A 398 -14.45 12.24 -6.81
N LYS A 399 -13.50 13.18 -6.80
CA LYS A 399 -12.32 13.20 -7.70
C LYS A 399 -11.14 12.43 -7.12
N ARG A 400 -11.07 12.28 -5.79
CA ARG A 400 -9.92 11.69 -5.07
C ARG A 400 -9.54 10.29 -5.57
N PRO A 401 -10.47 9.32 -5.78
CA PRO A 401 -10.10 8.00 -6.28
C PRO A 401 -9.46 8.04 -7.67
N ILE A 402 -9.92 8.95 -8.53
CA ILE A 402 -9.40 9.12 -9.89
C ILE A 402 -8.01 9.75 -9.85
N ALA A 403 -7.82 10.77 -9.03
CA ALA A 403 -6.53 11.45 -8.87
C ALA A 403 -5.45 10.52 -8.29
N LEU A 404 -5.80 9.70 -7.31
CA LEU A 404 -4.91 8.67 -6.76
C LEU A 404 -4.56 7.61 -7.81
N ALA A 405 -5.55 7.13 -8.57
CA ALA A 405 -5.33 6.18 -9.66
C ALA A 405 -4.42 6.77 -10.76
N MET A 406 -4.59 8.04 -11.14
CA MET A 406 -3.69 8.71 -12.09
C MET A 406 -2.25 8.78 -11.58
N SER A 407 -2.06 9.08 -10.29
CA SER A 407 -0.74 9.14 -9.67
C SER A 407 -0.07 7.76 -9.64
N TRP A 408 -0.83 6.70 -9.39
CA TRP A 408 -0.29 5.33 -9.38
C TRP A 408 -0.05 4.76 -10.76
N ALA A 409 -0.93 5.06 -11.72
CA ALA A 409 -0.70 4.72 -13.12
C ALA A 409 0.61 5.32 -13.63
N SER A 410 0.93 6.58 -13.30
CA SER A 410 2.20 7.20 -13.68
C SER A 410 3.41 6.49 -13.04
N SER A 411 3.32 6.12 -11.76
CA SER A 411 4.32 5.33 -11.05
C SER A 411 4.57 3.96 -11.70
N SER A 412 3.50 3.27 -12.14
CA SER A 412 3.60 1.97 -12.81
C SER A 412 4.21 2.08 -14.21
N LEU A 413 3.90 3.14 -14.97
CA LEU A 413 4.50 3.41 -16.28
C LEU A 413 6.01 3.61 -16.21
N VAL A 414 6.51 4.34 -15.20
CA VAL A 414 7.96 4.49 -14.96
C VAL A 414 8.64 3.15 -14.76
N SER A 415 8.02 2.30 -13.95
CA SER A 415 8.58 0.99 -13.62
C SER A 415 8.70 0.10 -14.88
N LEU A 416 7.73 0.18 -15.80
CA LEU A 416 7.81 -0.46 -17.11
C LEU A 416 8.97 0.09 -17.95
N GLU A 417 9.06 1.41 -18.09
CA GLU A 417 10.08 2.07 -18.89
C GLU A 417 11.49 1.71 -18.41
N ILE A 418 11.73 1.71 -17.09
CA ILE A 418 13.01 1.32 -16.51
C ILE A 418 13.39 -0.11 -16.92
N ASN A 419 12.46 -1.06 -16.85
CA ASN A 419 12.75 -2.44 -17.23
C ASN A 419 13.03 -2.57 -18.73
N PHE A 420 12.28 -1.88 -19.59
CA PHE A 420 12.50 -1.89 -21.03
C PHE A 420 13.86 -1.30 -21.38
N SER A 421 14.18 -0.14 -20.82
CA SER A 421 15.47 0.55 -21.04
C SER A 421 16.63 -0.32 -20.55
N ALA A 422 16.54 -0.88 -19.35
CA ALA A 422 17.56 -1.78 -18.80
C ALA A 422 17.74 -3.06 -19.64
N SER A 423 16.64 -3.65 -20.12
CA SER A 423 16.69 -4.85 -20.97
C SER A 423 17.35 -4.57 -22.31
N LYS A 424 17.05 -3.41 -22.90
CA LYS A 424 17.65 -2.96 -24.17
C LYS A 424 19.15 -2.72 -24.01
N THR A 425 19.58 -1.98 -22.97
CA THR A 425 21.01 -1.77 -22.70
C THR A 425 21.78 -3.09 -22.53
N LEU A 426 21.18 -4.08 -21.89
CA LEU A 426 21.78 -5.42 -21.72
C LEU A 426 21.87 -6.20 -23.04
N GLN A 427 20.95 -5.99 -23.97
CA GLN A 427 21.01 -6.59 -25.31
C GLN A 427 22.10 -5.91 -26.14
N ASP A 428 22.11 -4.59 -26.17
CA ASP A 428 23.09 -3.79 -26.91
C ASP A 428 24.54 -4.10 -26.45
N THR A 429 24.75 -4.33 -25.14
CA THR A 429 26.06 -4.71 -24.58
C THR A 429 26.44 -6.18 -24.75
N ALA A 430 25.48 -7.07 -25.07
CA ALA A 430 25.77 -8.46 -25.40
C ALA A 430 26.11 -8.66 -26.88
N GLU A 431 25.69 -7.72 -27.74
CA GLU A 431 25.96 -7.71 -29.18
C GLU A 431 27.26 -6.96 -29.54
N ALA A 432 27.78 -6.13 -28.63
CA ALA A 432 29.05 -5.41 -28.73
C ALA A 432 30.21 -6.20 -28.10
#